data_AF-A0A3Y8PAN0-F1
#
_entry.id   AF-A0A3Y8PAN0-F1
#
_cell.length_a   1.000
_cell.length_b   1.000
_cell.length_c   1.000
_cell.angle_alpha   90.00
_cell.angle_beta   90.00
_cell.angle_gamma   90.00
#
_symmetry.space_group_name_H-M   'P 1'
#
loop_
_entity.id
_entity.type
_entity.pdbx_description
1 polymer ?
#
loop_
_entity_poly.entity_id
_entity_poly.type
_entity_poly.pdbx_seq_one_letter_code
_entity_poly.pdbx_strand_id
1 'polypeptide(L)'
;MKKPVLALMVSAIAFGGMLSTAQADTTTVTGGTVNFVGQVVDAACSVSADSVDQTVTLGQVRASKLTEAGMVANQKEDFTIKLEDCDTQTSQNAAVIFNGQQDANQPGSLANTAGAGSATNVALQLYGPDGQALNIGESSSTVTLNDGENVIPLSVDYIATGTATAGNVTATATFSMVYS
;
A
#
# COMPACT_ATOMS: atom_id res chain seq x y z
N MET A 1 -40.56 85.93 -52.39
CA MET A 1 -39.11 86.20 -52.30
C MET A 1 -38.37 84.88 -52.11
N LYS A 2 -37.37 84.62 -52.97
CA LYS A 2 -36.21 83.70 -52.86
C LYS A 2 -36.42 82.17 -52.86
N LYS A 3 -36.13 81.57 -54.03
CA LYS A 3 -35.51 80.23 -54.26
C LYS A 3 -34.05 80.22 -53.70
N PRO A 4 -33.18 79.17 -53.83
CA PRO A 4 -33.33 77.78 -54.27
C PRO A 4 -32.56 76.72 -53.41
N VAL A 5 -32.74 75.45 -53.82
CA VAL A 5 -31.90 74.25 -53.67
C VAL A 5 -30.38 74.51 -53.78
N LEU A 6 -29.54 73.82 -52.99
CA LEU A 6 -28.18 73.43 -53.40
C LEU A 6 -27.63 72.22 -52.61
N ALA A 7 -27.10 71.26 -53.37
CA ALA A 7 -26.40 70.05 -52.94
C ALA A 7 -24.97 70.33 -52.45
N LEU A 8 -24.37 69.40 -51.68
CA LEU A 8 -22.96 69.03 -51.83
C LEU A 8 -22.61 67.77 -51.03
N MET A 9 -22.27 66.71 -51.76
CA MET A 9 -21.48 65.57 -51.31
C MET A 9 -20.06 66.04 -50.97
N VAL A 10 -19.46 65.56 -49.87
CA VAL A 10 -18.01 65.53 -49.70
C VAL A 10 -17.58 64.15 -49.21
N SER A 11 -16.55 63.66 -49.87
CA SER A 11 -15.97 62.33 -49.91
C SER A 11 -14.99 62.05 -48.75
N ALA A 12 -14.91 60.76 -48.38
CA ALA A 12 -13.76 59.94 -47.95
C ALA A 12 -12.70 60.49 -46.97
N ILE A 13 -12.37 59.67 -45.96
CA ILE A 13 -11.09 58.93 -45.86
C ILE A 13 -11.32 57.75 -44.89
N ALA A 14 -11.22 56.53 -45.41
CA ALA A 14 -11.16 55.31 -44.62
C ALA A 14 -9.73 55.14 -44.06
N PHE A 15 -9.56 55.29 -42.74
CA PHE A 15 -8.35 54.85 -42.07
C PHE A 15 -8.45 53.35 -41.80
N GLY A 16 -7.92 52.55 -42.72
CA GLY A 16 -7.69 51.11 -42.52
C GLY A 16 -6.51 50.90 -41.58
N GLY A 17 -6.76 50.83 -40.28
CA GLY A 17 -5.80 50.32 -39.30
C GLY A 17 -5.89 48.80 -39.22
N MET A 18 -5.03 48.09 -39.95
CA MET A 18 -4.80 46.67 -39.69
C MET A 18 -4.08 46.54 -38.34
N LEU A 19 -4.85 46.29 -37.29
CA LEU A 19 -4.32 45.81 -36.01
C LEU A 19 -3.88 44.35 -36.22
N SER A 20 -2.59 44.14 -36.44
CA SER A 20 -1.98 42.82 -36.37
C SER A 20 -2.10 42.31 -34.93
N THR A 21 -3.15 41.54 -34.64
CA THR A 21 -3.20 40.70 -33.45
C THR A 21 -2.12 39.65 -33.61
N ALA A 22 -0.95 39.86 -33.00
CA ALA A 22 0.06 38.83 -32.83
C ALA A 22 -0.59 37.70 -32.01
N GLN A 23 -1.05 36.66 -32.71
CA GLN A 23 -1.44 35.41 -32.06
C GLN A 23 -0.16 34.83 -31.48
N ALA A 24 -0.07 34.76 -30.15
CA ALA A 24 1.00 34.04 -29.49
C ALA A 24 0.83 32.56 -29.88
N ASP A 25 1.67 32.07 -30.79
CA ASP A 25 1.78 30.65 -31.10
C ASP A 25 2.19 29.93 -29.81
N THR A 26 1.25 29.25 -29.18
CA THR A 26 1.57 28.34 -28.07
C THR A 26 2.34 27.17 -28.66
N THR A 27 3.66 27.18 -28.55
CA THR A 27 4.51 26.06 -28.95
C THR A 27 4.42 24.95 -27.90
N THR A 28 3.55 23.98 -28.13
CA THR A 28 3.47 22.76 -27.32
C THR A 28 4.62 21.84 -27.71
N VAL A 29 5.59 21.67 -26.82
CA VAL A 29 6.64 20.65 -26.97
C VAL A 29 6.18 19.35 -26.33
N THR A 30 6.57 18.22 -26.92
CA THR A 30 6.24 16.91 -26.37
C THR A 30 6.83 16.77 -24.96
N GLY A 31 5.96 16.71 -23.95
CA GLY A 31 6.34 16.44 -22.56
C GLY A 31 6.70 14.97 -22.34
N GLY A 32 7.35 14.68 -21.21
CA GLY A 32 7.69 13.32 -20.78
C GLY A 32 6.46 12.49 -20.36
N THR A 33 6.71 11.25 -19.95
CA THR A 33 5.67 10.30 -19.54
C THR A 33 5.47 10.35 -18.03
N VAL A 34 4.21 10.39 -17.59
CA VAL A 34 3.82 10.16 -16.18
C VAL A 34 3.20 8.78 -16.10
N ASN A 35 3.73 7.91 -15.24
CA ASN A 35 3.18 6.57 -14.99
C ASN A 35 2.21 6.62 -13.81
N PHE A 36 0.98 6.15 -14.03
CA PHE A 36 -0.04 5.98 -13.00
C PHE A 36 -0.27 4.48 -12.79
N VAL A 37 -0.13 4.04 -11.54
CA VAL A 37 -0.41 2.67 -11.11
C VAL A 37 -1.48 2.73 -10.01
N GLY A 38 -2.44 1.82 -10.07
CA GLY A 38 -3.53 1.73 -9.12
C GLY A 38 -4.30 0.44 -9.32
N GLN A 39 -5.05 0.03 -8.31
CA GLN A 39 -5.88 -1.17 -8.33
C GLN A 39 -7.29 -0.78 -7.88
N VAL A 40 -8.30 -1.22 -8.63
CA VAL A 40 -9.71 -1.11 -8.23
C VAL A 40 -10.16 -2.51 -7.83
N VAL A 41 -10.61 -2.67 -6.59
CA VAL A 41 -11.13 -3.93 -6.06
C VAL A 41 -12.61 -3.78 -5.74
N ASP A 42 -13.41 -4.80 -6.02
CA ASP A 42 -14.84 -4.89 -5.64
C ASP A 42 -14.95 -5.56 -4.27
N ALA A 43 -14.26 -4.99 -3.28
CA ALA A 43 -14.20 -5.50 -1.92
C ALA A 43 -14.94 -4.56 -0.97
N ALA A 44 -15.39 -5.09 0.17
CA ALA A 44 -16.11 -4.30 1.18
C ALA A 44 -15.29 -3.13 1.74
N CYS A 45 -13.96 -3.21 1.66
CA CYS A 45 -13.04 -2.13 1.98
C CYS A 45 -11.91 -2.05 0.95
N SER A 46 -11.36 -0.84 0.78
CA SER A 46 -10.07 -0.65 0.12
C SER A 46 -8.91 -0.83 1.12
N VAL A 47 -7.77 -1.35 0.67
CA VAL A 47 -6.56 -1.43 1.50
C VAL A 47 -5.79 -0.13 1.32
N SER A 48 -5.45 0.53 2.43
CA SER A 48 -4.70 1.78 2.40
C SER A 48 -3.36 1.60 1.68
N ALA A 49 -2.93 2.59 0.88
CA ALA A 49 -1.66 2.56 0.16
C ALA A 49 -0.46 2.35 1.10
N ASP A 50 -0.55 2.88 2.34
CA ASP A 50 0.45 2.71 3.40
C ASP A 50 0.53 1.26 3.92
N SER A 51 -0.46 0.43 3.60
CA SER A 51 -0.53 -0.99 4.00
C SER A 51 -0.21 -1.95 2.87
N VAL A 52 -0.13 -1.49 1.61
CA VAL A 52 0.15 -2.35 0.45
C VAL A 52 1.60 -2.86 0.48
N ASP A 53 2.56 -1.97 0.72
CA ASP A 53 3.99 -2.29 0.73
C ASP A 53 4.64 -1.85 2.05
N GLN A 54 4.49 -2.67 3.09
CA GLN A 54 5.04 -2.39 4.42
C GLN A 54 6.36 -3.11 4.66
N THR A 55 7.32 -2.40 5.24
CA THR A 55 8.54 -2.99 5.81
C THR A 55 8.47 -2.93 7.32
N VAL A 56 8.29 -4.09 7.96
CA VAL A 56 8.31 -4.23 9.42
C VAL A 56 9.75 -4.50 9.86
N THR A 57 10.34 -3.57 10.63
CA THR A 57 11.72 -3.70 11.11
C THR A 57 11.73 -4.43 12.44
N LEU A 58 12.26 -5.66 12.46
CA LEU A 58 12.37 -6.46 13.67
C LEU A 58 13.57 -6.02 14.53
N GLY A 59 13.36 -5.98 15.85
CA GLY A 59 14.44 -5.77 16.82
C GLY A 59 15.44 -6.93 16.86
N GLN A 60 16.68 -6.64 17.25
CA GLN A 60 17.70 -7.68 17.40
C GLN A 60 17.41 -8.60 18.61
N VAL A 61 17.44 -9.91 18.37
CA VAL A 61 17.29 -10.94 19.40
C VAL A 61 18.61 -11.71 19.57
N ARG A 62 18.97 -12.04 20.80
CA ARG A 62 20.13 -12.88 21.09
C ARG A 62 19.82 -14.34 20.79
N ALA A 63 20.71 -15.03 20.06
CA ALA A 63 20.59 -16.46 19.78
C ALA A 63 20.44 -17.33 21.05
N SER A 64 20.95 -16.86 22.20
CA SER A 64 20.78 -17.53 23.50
C SER A 64 19.33 -17.59 24.01
N LYS A 65 18.39 -16.83 23.41
CA LYS A 65 16.95 -16.95 23.69
C LYS A 65 16.25 -17.99 22.80
N LEU A 66 16.94 -18.48 21.77
CA LEU A 66 16.41 -19.33 20.70
C LEU A 66 17.25 -20.62 20.61
N THR A 67 17.38 -21.34 21.72
CA THR A 67 18.28 -22.50 21.81
C THR A 67 17.67 -23.83 21.38
N GLU A 68 16.35 -23.92 21.22
CA GLU A 68 15.60 -25.13 20.93
C GLU A 68 14.37 -24.80 20.08
N ALA A 69 13.96 -25.75 19.23
CA ALA A 69 12.79 -25.62 18.38
C ALA A 69 11.51 -25.28 19.17
N GLY A 70 10.68 -24.42 18.62
CA GLY A 70 9.43 -23.94 19.23
C GLY A 70 9.60 -22.80 20.24
N MET A 71 10.83 -22.44 20.62
CA MET A 71 11.03 -21.28 21.49
C MET A 71 10.85 -19.97 20.73
N VAL A 72 10.04 -19.09 21.30
CA VAL A 72 9.82 -17.74 20.79
C VAL A 72 10.70 -16.73 21.54
N ALA A 73 11.15 -15.68 20.84
CA ALA A 73 12.01 -14.67 21.45
C ALA A 73 11.30 -13.80 22.50
N ASN A 74 9.95 -13.78 22.47
CA ASN A 74 9.09 -12.92 23.27
C ASN A 74 9.43 -11.44 23.05
N GLN A 75 9.70 -11.07 21.80
CA GLN A 75 10.00 -9.71 21.37
C GLN A 75 9.20 -9.43 20.09
N LYS A 76 7.88 -9.52 20.23
CA LYS A 76 6.92 -9.23 19.17
C LYS A 76 7.12 -7.80 18.66
N GLU A 77 7.16 -7.67 17.34
CA GLU A 77 7.06 -6.40 16.65
C GLU A 77 5.64 -6.27 16.11
N ASP A 78 4.98 -5.17 16.47
CA ASP A 78 3.60 -4.92 16.07
C ASP A 78 3.56 -4.23 14.71
N PHE A 79 2.60 -4.60 13.89
CA PHE A 79 2.29 -3.93 12.64
C PHE A 79 0.79 -3.96 12.38
N THR A 80 0.31 -3.13 11.46
CA THR A 80 -1.13 -2.98 11.23
C THR A 80 -1.45 -2.90 9.76
N ILE A 81 -2.53 -3.56 9.35
CA ILE A 81 -3.16 -3.36 8.04
C ILE A 81 -4.32 -2.41 8.23
N LYS A 82 -4.29 -1.28 7.51
CA LYS A 82 -5.36 -0.29 7.50
C LYS A 82 -6.27 -0.52 6.31
N LEU A 83 -7.57 -0.54 6.58
CA LEU A 83 -8.64 -0.60 5.61
C LEU A 83 -9.37 0.75 5.59
N GLU A 84 -9.67 1.24 4.40
CA GLU A 84 -10.34 2.52 4.16
C GLU A 84 -11.63 2.28 3.36
N ASP A 85 -12.56 3.22 3.48
CA ASP A 85 -13.86 3.20 2.79
C ASP A 85 -14.64 1.88 2.96
N CYS A 86 -14.61 1.32 4.17
CA CYS A 86 -15.37 0.12 4.49
C CYS A 86 -16.88 0.38 4.45
N ASP A 87 -17.65 -0.49 3.79
CA ASP A 87 -19.11 -0.51 3.81
C ASP A 87 -19.63 -1.78 4.50
N THR A 88 -20.16 -1.63 5.70
CA THR A 88 -20.65 -2.76 6.51
C THR A 88 -21.93 -3.42 5.95
N GLN A 89 -22.60 -2.79 4.97
CA GLN A 89 -23.70 -3.44 4.24
C GLN A 89 -23.21 -4.49 3.26
N THR A 90 -21.98 -4.36 2.76
CA THR A 90 -21.35 -5.35 1.87
C THR A 90 -20.77 -6.52 2.66
N SER A 91 -20.03 -6.25 3.74
CA SER A 91 -19.50 -7.29 4.63
C SER A 91 -19.31 -6.73 6.04
N GLN A 92 -19.59 -7.54 7.05
CA GLN A 92 -19.54 -7.11 8.45
C GLN A 92 -18.21 -7.48 9.11
N ASN A 93 -17.44 -8.39 8.51
CA ASN A 93 -16.19 -8.86 9.05
C ASN A 93 -15.09 -8.89 7.99
N ALA A 94 -13.86 -8.75 8.46
CA ALA A 94 -12.66 -8.98 7.69
C ALA A 94 -11.71 -9.93 8.42
N ALA A 95 -10.91 -10.68 7.67
CA ALA A 95 -9.79 -11.46 8.14
C ALA A 95 -8.63 -11.35 7.13
N VAL A 96 -7.45 -11.75 7.54
CA VAL A 96 -6.23 -11.68 6.72
C VAL A 96 -5.64 -13.08 6.59
N ILE A 97 -5.23 -13.43 5.37
CA ILE A 97 -4.39 -14.61 5.09
C ILE A 97 -3.02 -14.10 4.67
N PHE A 98 -1.96 -14.63 5.28
CA PHE A 98 -0.59 -14.39 4.84
C PHE A 98 -0.06 -15.60 4.07
N ASN A 99 0.61 -15.36 2.94
CA ASN A 99 1.26 -16.39 2.13
C ASN A 99 2.72 -16.00 1.92
N GLY A 100 3.63 -16.95 2.02
CA GLY A 100 5.05 -16.69 1.84
C GLY A 100 5.83 -18.00 1.78
N GLN A 101 7.16 -17.90 1.76
CA GLN A 101 7.98 -19.10 1.85
C GLN A 101 7.86 -19.69 3.27
N GLN A 102 7.37 -20.92 3.37
CA GLN A 102 7.27 -21.64 4.64
C GLN A 102 8.63 -22.16 5.10
N ASP A 103 8.87 -22.16 6.41
CA ASP A 103 10.02 -22.87 6.99
C ASP A 103 9.81 -24.40 6.94
N ALA A 104 10.87 -25.12 6.56
CA ALA A 104 10.81 -26.57 6.39
C ALA A 104 10.72 -27.35 7.71
N ASN A 105 11.26 -26.78 8.78
CA ASN A 105 11.33 -27.40 10.11
C ASN A 105 10.25 -26.85 11.06
N GLN A 106 9.63 -25.73 10.71
CA GLN A 106 8.52 -25.13 11.46
C GLN A 106 7.35 -24.78 10.51
N PRO A 107 6.46 -25.76 10.23
CA PRO A 107 5.29 -25.52 9.40
C PRO A 107 4.41 -24.38 9.94
N GLY A 108 3.87 -23.57 9.03
CA GLY A 108 3.06 -22.40 9.36
C GLY A 108 3.84 -21.11 9.63
N SER A 109 5.15 -21.18 9.85
CA SER A 109 6.01 -20.00 10.02
C SER A 109 6.70 -19.59 8.71
N LEU A 110 7.06 -18.31 8.60
CA LEU A 110 7.82 -17.77 7.47
C LEU A 110 9.30 -18.15 7.60
N ALA A 111 9.86 -18.71 6.54
CA ALA A 111 11.27 -19.05 6.47
C ALA A 111 12.15 -17.80 6.46
N ASN A 112 13.34 -17.92 7.07
CA ASN A 112 14.39 -16.94 6.86
C ASN A 112 14.98 -17.09 5.44
N THR A 113 14.78 -16.07 4.61
CA THR A 113 15.29 -15.98 3.23
C THR A 113 16.48 -15.03 3.10
N ALA A 114 17.05 -14.57 4.22
CA ALA A 114 18.27 -13.78 4.19
C ALA A 114 19.41 -14.54 3.47
N GLY A 115 20.17 -13.80 2.67
CA GLY A 115 21.29 -14.34 1.89
C GLY A 115 22.53 -14.64 2.74
N ALA A 116 23.70 -14.27 2.25
CA ALA A 116 24.96 -14.49 2.97
C ALA A 116 24.95 -13.88 4.39
N GLY A 117 25.35 -14.67 5.38
CA GLY A 117 25.35 -14.26 6.79
C GLY A 117 23.98 -14.40 7.48
N SER A 118 23.06 -15.19 6.93
CA SER A 118 21.77 -15.48 7.56
C SER A 118 21.90 -16.30 8.84
N ALA A 119 21.00 -16.03 9.78
CA ALA A 119 20.82 -16.88 10.95
C ALA A 119 20.21 -18.21 10.51
N THR A 120 20.73 -19.31 11.08
CA THR A 120 20.18 -20.66 10.87
C THR A 120 19.27 -21.05 12.02
N ASN A 121 18.31 -21.95 11.76
CA ASN A 121 17.36 -22.47 12.74
C ASN A 121 16.44 -21.39 13.36
N VAL A 122 16.11 -20.36 12.58
CA VAL A 122 15.22 -19.27 12.98
C VAL A 122 14.23 -19.02 11.85
N ALA A 123 12.96 -18.90 12.21
CA ALA A 123 11.85 -18.52 11.35
C ALA A 123 11.09 -17.35 11.99
N LEU A 124 10.09 -16.82 11.29
CA LEU A 124 9.21 -15.78 11.80
C LEU A 124 7.78 -16.31 11.96
N GLN A 125 7.24 -16.17 13.17
CA GLN A 125 5.87 -16.52 13.49
C GLN A 125 4.99 -15.27 13.45
N LEU A 126 3.92 -15.31 12.67
CA LEU A 126 2.91 -14.26 12.66
C LEU A 126 1.88 -14.50 13.77
N TYR A 127 1.28 -13.42 14.23
CA TYR A 127 0.20 -13.43 15.20
C TYR A 127 -0.96 -12.58 14.69
N GLY A 128 -2.17 -13.14 14.85
CA GLY A 128 -3.41 -12.51 14.41
C GLY A 128 -3.88 -11.39 15.35
N PRO A 129 -5.04 -10.77 15.01
CA PRO A 129 -5.66 -9.71 15.80
C PRO A 129 -6.05 -10.10 17.23
N ASP A 130 -6.30 -11.38 17.46
CA ASP A 130 -6.56 -11.98 18.76
C ASP A 130 -5.27 -12.26 19.58
N GLY A 131 -4.11 -11.95 19.01
CA GLY A 131 -2.79 -12.20 19.58
C GLY A 131 -2.34 -13.67 19.51
N GLN A 132 -3.12 -14.53 18.87
CA GLN A 132 -2.80 -15.95 18.69
C GLN A 132 -1.90 -16.18 17.49
N ALA A 133 -1.17 -17.29 17.50
CA ALA A 133 -0.30 -17.65 16.38
C ALA A 133 -1.14 -17.83 15.11
N LEU A 134 -0.76 -17.12 14.06
CA LEU A 134 -1.36 -17.19 12.73
C LEU A 134 -0.39 -17.92 11.80
N ASN A 135 -0.77 -19.10 11.34
CA ASN A 135 0.00 -19.82 10.35
C ASN A 135 -0.21 -19.21 8.96
N ILE A 136 0.85 -19.17 8.16
CA ILE A 136 0.71 -18.79 6.75
C ILE A 136 -0.17 -19.82 6.02
N GLY A 137 -0.98 -19.33 5.08
CA GLY A 137 -2.00 -20.08 4.36
C GLY A 137 -3.32 -20.24 5.12
N GLU A 138 -3.37 -19.89 6.40
CA GLU A 138 -4.60 -19.90 7.21
C GLU A 138 -5.20 -18.49 7.34
N SER A 139 -6.52 -18.43 7.58
CA SER A 139 -7.21 -17.18 7.87
C SER A 139 -6.99 -16.78 9.32
N SER A 140 -6.72 -15.50 9.54
CA SER A 140 -6.72 -14.91 10.89
C SER A 140 -8.09 -15.02 11.56
N SER A 141 -8.12 -14.73 12.86
CA SER A 141 -9.36 -14.40 13.56
C SER A 141 -10.07 -13.24 12.83
N THR A 142 -11.40 -13.28 12.81
CA THR A 142 -12.22 -12.23 12.20
C THR A 142 -12.21 -10.97 13.05
N VAL A 143 -12.15 -9.82 12.37
CA VAL A 143 -12.33 -8.49 12.94
C VAL A 143 -13.66 -7.94 12.43
N THR A 144 -14.49 -7.45 13.35
CA THR A 144 -15.74 -6.76 12.98
C THR A 144 -15.41 -5.40 12.38
N LEU A 145 -15.97 -5.13 11.20
CA LEU A 145 -15.80 -3.90 10.47
C LEU A 145 -16.77 -2.83 10.98
N ASN A 146 -16.32 -1.58 10.90
CA ASN A 146 -17.12 -0.38 11.02
C ASN A 146 -17.16 0.33 9.67
N ASP A 147 -18.14 1.20 9.45
CA ASP A 147 -18.12 2.05 8.24
C ASP A 147 -16.91 3.00 8.27
N GLY A 148 -16.24 3.15 7.13
CA GLY A 148 -15.05 3.99 7.00
C GLY A 148 -13.73 3.26 7.33
N GLU A 149 -12.92 3.83 8.23
CA GLU A 149 -11.57 3.32 8.51
C GLU A 149 -11.58 2.19 9.55
N ASN A 150 -10.85 1.11 9.26
CA ASN A 150 -10.61 0.01 10.20
C ASN A 150 -9.12 -0.33 10.26
N VAL A 151 -8.65 -0.69 11.45
CA VAL A 151 -7.25 -1.07 11.67
C VAL A 151 -7.19 -2.49 12.21
N ILE A 152 -6.49 -3.36 11.49
CA ILE A 152 -6.28 -4.75 11.88
C ILE A 152 -4.90 -4.85 12.55
N PRO A 153 -4.84 -5.05 13.88
CA PRO A 153 -3.58 -5.23 14.58
C PRO A 153 -3.02 -6.62 14.33
N LEU A 154 -1.71 -6.68 14.11
CA LEU A 154 -0.97 -7.91 13.87
C LEU A 154 0.39 -7.80 14.55
N SER A 155 1.05 -8.92 14.78
CA SER A 155 2.43 -8.91 15.26
C SER A 155 3.23 -10.07 14.70
N VAL A 156 4.55 -9.95 14.78
CA VAL A 156 5.49 -10.97 14.32
C VAL A 156 6.57 -11.16 15.37
N ASP A 157 6.98 -12.41 15.61
CA ASP A 157 8.10 -12.73 16.52
C ASP A 157 9.04 -13.73 15.86
N TYR A 158 10.26 -13.80 16.37
CA TYR A 158 11.19 -14.85 16.03
C TYR A 158 10.79 -16.15 16.72
N ILE A 159 10.80 -17.25 15.97
CA ILE A 159 10.64 -18.60 16.48
C ILE A 159 11.86 -19.45 16.08
N ALA A 160 12.39 -20.18 17.05
CA ALA A 160 13.46 -21.12 16.84
C ALA A 160 12.94 -22.38 16.16
N THR A 161 13.66 -22.88 15.15
CA THR A 161 13.38 -24.18 14.51
C THR A 161 14.42 -25.24 14.88
N GLY A 162 15.30 -24.88 15.82
CA GLY A 162 16.40 -25.65 16.39
C GLY A 162 17.28 -24.72 17.21
N THR A 163 18.56 -25.06 17.43
CA THR A 163 19.51 -24.13 18.08
C THR A 163 19.90 -23.03 17.11
N ALA A 164 19.43 -21.81 17.36
CA ALA A 164 19.67 -20.65 16.50
C ALA A 164 21.15 -20.25 16.47
N THR A 165 21.61 -19.80 15.30
CA THR A 165 22.89 -19.11 15.14
C THR A 165 22.69 -17.62 14.91
N ALA A 166 23.72 -16.82 15.18
CA ALA A 166 23.68 -15.40 14.90
C ALA A 166 23.74 -15.15 13.38
N GLY A 167 22.94 -14.20 12.92
CA GLY A 167 22.92 -13.77 11.53
C GLY A 167 21.68 -12.96 11.19
N ASN A 168 21.57 -12.60 9.92
CA ASN A 168 20.46 -11.80 9.41
C ASN A 168 19.19 -12.64 9.28
N VAL A 169 18.04 -12.00 9.47
CA VAL A 169 16.73 -12.57 9.19
C VAL A 169 15.97 -11.66 8.25
N THR A 170 15.41 -12.23 7.20
CA THR A 170 14.55 -11.55 6.24
C THR A 170 13.48 -12.53 5.82
N ALA A 171 12.25 -12.07 5.66
CA ALA A 171 11.19 -12.84 5.05
C ALA A 171 10.26 -11.90 4.28
N THR A 172 9.52 -12.45 3.34
CA THR A 172 8.51 -11.73 2.59
C THR A 172 7.23 -12.56 2.59
N ALA A 173 6.13 -11.91 2.90
CA ALA A 173 4.80 -12.48 2.82
C ALA A 173 3.89 -11.54 2.02
N THR A 174 3.03 -12.12 1.20
CA THR A 174 1.90 -11.44 0.59
C THR A 174 0.68 -11.68 1.47
N PHE A 175 -0.13 -10.65 1.68
CA PHE A 175 -1.37 -10.80 2.42
C PHE A 175 -2.57 -10.74 1.47
N SER A 176 -3.69 -11.31 1.90
CA SER A 176 -4.97 -11.26 1.20
C SER A 176 -6.08 -11.03 2.21
N MET A 177 -7.02 -10.16 1.86
CA MET A 177 -8.18 -9.86 2.68
C MET A 177 -9.29 -10.87 2.40
N VAL A 178 -9.94 -11.34 3.47
CA VAL A 178 -11.14 -12.18 3.41
C VAL A 178 -12.27 -11.41 4.07
N TYR A 179 -13.39 -11.26 3.38
CA TYR A 179 -14.57 -10.54 3.90
C TYR A 179 -15.74 -11.50 4.08
N SER A 180 -16.53 -11.33 5.15
CA SER A 180 -17.69 -12.17 5.48
C SER A 180 -18.82 -11.46 6.23
#